data_AF-A0A6C0INR9-F1
#
_entry.id   AF-A0A6C0INR9-F1
#
_cell.length_a   1.000
_cell.length_b   1.000
_cell.length_c   1.000
_cell.angle_alpha   90.00
_cell.angle_beta   90.00
_cell.angle_gamma   90.00
#
_symmetry.space_group_name_H-M   'P 1'
#
loop_
_entity.id
_entity.type
_entity.pdbx_description
1 polymer ?
#
loop_
_entity_poly.entity_id
_entity_poly.type
_entity_poly.pdbx_seq_one_letter_code
_entity_poly.pdbx_strand_id
1 'polypeptide(L)'
;MSLLVHKENQELLWTIANKNKAVTMFFQYIPQQDRYTWFQQIIGEFYNKYKTQQIGSQDLRSINREILTFMIENASSYTSQYSTPPETSNENLEDTYKKESKKDDYMSEFEKRQHAYENMNQKEQPKEVKFSIDLDPNNESMENLIKKQQEERNIDLQMFPTSRNTKKLKLLSEIKIDAKDVVVLDSLLDDRKIQIENLFMQQEELISYKQHISYLLKEVEDIKKILKNKSE
;
A
#
# COMPACT_ATOMS: atom_id res chain seq x y z
N MET A 1 -8.48 -2.47 16.29
CA MET A 1 -8.49 -3.67 15.42
C MET A 1 -7.04 -4.11 15.22
N SER A 2 -6.76 -5.42 15.11
CA SER A 2 -5.37 -5.91 14.99
C SER A 2 -4.72 -5.43 13.69
N LEU A 3 -3.51 -4.88 13.76
CA LEU A 3 -2.75 -4.37 12.60
C LEU A 3 -2.53 -5.45 11.52
N LEU A 4 -2.57 -6.73 11.90
CA LEU A 4 -2.36 -7.86 11.01
C LEU A 4 -3.46 -7.99 9.94
N VAL A 5 -4.70 -7.65 10.29
CA VAL A 5 -5.87 -7.77 9.40
C VAL A 5 -6.18 -6.50 8.60
N HIS A 6 -5.30 -5.50 8.66
CA HIS A 6 -5.41 -4.35 7.77
C HIS A 6 -5.18 -4.75 6.31
N LYS A 7 -6.01 -4.20 5.42
CA LYS A 7 -5.97 -4.46 3.98
C LYS A 7 -4.57 -4.28 3.38
N GLU A 8 -3.91 -3.16 3.68
CA GLU A 8 -2.56 -2.85 3.18
C GLU A 8 -1.51 -3.90 3.58
N ASN A 9 -1.59 -4.40 4.82
CA ASN A 9 -0.67 -5.43 5.30
C ASN A 9 -0.90 -6.77 4.61
N GLN A 10 -2.17 -7.15 4.41
CA GLN A 10 -2.53 -8.37 3.71
C GLN A 10 -2.14 -8.33 2.23
N GLU A 11 -2.36 -7.19 1.55
CA GLU A 11 -1.91 -6.98 0.17
C GLU A 11 -0.39 -7.07 0.04
N LEU A 12 0.35 -6.51 1.00
CA LEU A 12 1.80 -6.64 1.06
C LEU A 12 2.24 -8.10 1.19
N LEU A 13 1.69 -8.82 2.16
CA LEU A 13 2.01 -10.24 2.40
C LEU A 13 1.69 -11.09 1.17
N TRP A 14 0.51 -10.89 0.58
CA TRP A 14 0.07 -11.57 -0.64
C TRP A 14 1.03 -11.30 -1.80
N THR A 15 1.44 -10.04 -2.00
CA THR A 15 2.34 -9.65 -3.08
C THR A 15 3.73 -10.26 -2.89
N ILE A 16 4.25 -10.28 -1.67
CA ILE A 16 5.57 -10.87 -1.38
C ILE A 16 5.52 -12.39 -1.56
N ALA A 17 4.47 -13.05 -1.06
CA ALA A 17 4.30 -14.49 -1.22
C ALA A 17 4.25 -14.89 -2.70
N ASN A 18 3.48 -14.18 -3.53
CA ASN A 18 3.38 -14.47 -4.96
C ASN A 18 4.67 -14.29 -5.76
N LYS A 19 5.60 -13.46 -5.28
CA LYS A 19 6.93 -13.30 -5.89
C LYS A 19 7.88 -14.44 -5.55
N ASN A 20 7.58 -15.24 -4.53
CA ASN A 20 8.43 -16.35 -4.12
C ASN A 20 8.20 -17.57 -5.03
N LYS A 21 9.28 -18.08 -5.63
CA LYS A 21 9.23 -19.22 -6.58
C LYS A 21 8.55 -20.46 -6.00
N ALA A 22 8.74 -20.79 -4.72
CA ALA A 22 8.13 -21.96 -4.11
C ALA A 22 6.59 -21.82 -4.05
N VAL A 23 6.11 -20.64 -3.67
CA VAL A 23 4.68 -20.32 -3.63
C VAL A 23 4.10 -20.26 -5.04
N THR A 24 4.80 -19.64 -6.00
CA THR A 24 4.36 -19.60 -7.40
C THR A 24 4.23 -21.01 -7.99
N MET A 25 5.19 -21.90 -7.71
CA MET A 25 5.12 -23.30 -8.13
C MET A 25 3.94 -24.01 -7.47
N PHE A 26 3.74 -23.86 -6.16
CA PHE A 26 2.58 -24.40 -5.46
C PHE A 26 1.25 -23.94 -6.08
N PHE A 27 1.15 -22.66 -6.45
CA PHE A 27 -0.04 -22.09 -7.08
C PHE A 27 -0.34 -22.65 -8.48
N GLN A 28 0.62 -23.29 -9.15
CA GLN A 28 0.35 -24.01 -10.40
C GLN A 28 -0.48 -25.28 -10.18
N TYR A 29 -0.40 -25.88 -8.99
CA TYR A 29 -1.09 -27.13 -8.66
C TYR A 29 -2.46 -26.92 -8.01
N ILE A 30 -2.82 -25.67 -7.64
CA ILE A 30 -4.10 -25.35 -7.01
C ILE A 30 -4.93 -24.34 -7.81
N PRO A 31 -6.28 -24.52 -7.87
CA PRO A 31 -7.20 -23.56 -8.49
C PRO A 31 -7.08 -22.15 -7.89
N GLN A 32 -7.36 -21.12 -8.70
CA GLN A 32 -7.18 -19.72 -8.28
C GLN A 32 -8.00 -19.33 -7.04
N GLN A 33 -9.21 -19.88 -6.91
CA GLN A 33 -10.08 -19.69 -5.75
C GLN A 33 -9.47 -20.26 -4.46
N ASP A 34 -8.78 -21.40 -4.55
CA ASP A 34 -8.18 -22.08 -3.41
C ASP A 34 -6.91 -21.37 -2.93
N ARG A 35 -6.26 -20.58 -3.79
CA ARG A 35 -5.09 -19.75 -3.40
C ARG A 35 -5.48 -18.70 -2.37
N TYR A 36 -6.63 -18.04 -2.55
CA TYR A 36 -7.14 -17.06 -1.59
C TYR A 36 -7.58 -17.73 -0.29
N THR A 37 -8.23 -18.89 -0.38
CA THR A 37 -8.64 -19.68 0.78
C THR A 37 -7.42 -20.13 1.60
N TRP A 38 -6.38 -20.63 0.94
CA TRP A 38 -5.10 -20.99 1.57
C TRP A 38 -4.47 -19.81 2.31
N PHE A 39 -4.41 -18.64 1.66
CA PHE A 39 -3.86 -17.45 2.29
C PHE A 39 -4.69 -16.99 3.49
N GLN A 40 -6.03 -17.01 3.37
CA GLN A 40 -6.93 -16.69 4.47
C GLN A 40 -6.78 -17.64 5.66
N GLN A 41 -6.57 -18.93 5.41
CA GLN A 41 -6.32 -19.93 6.46
C GLN A 41 -5.05 -19.58 7.25
N ILE A 42 -3.94 -19.33 6.56
CA ILE A 42 -2.67 -18.97 7.21
C ILE A 42 -2.82 -17.67 8.01
N ILE A 43 -3.39 -16.63 7.41
CA ILE A 43 -3.61 -15.36 8.13
C ILE A 43 -4.54 -15.57 9.33
N GLY A 44 -5.56 -16.42 9.22
CA GLY A 44 -6.46 -16.78 10.30
C GLY A 44 -5.78 -17.48 11.47
N GLU A 45 -4.86 -18.41 11.20
CA GLU A 45 -4.06 -19.08 12.24
C GLU A 45 -3.20 -18.09 13.02
N PHE A 46 -2.49 -17.21 12.31
CA PHE A 46 -1.64 -16.19 12.91
C PHE A 46 -2.45 -15.12 13.64
N TYR A 47 -3.62 -14.74 13.10
CA TYR A 47 -4.53 -13.85 13.79
C TYR A 47 -4.99 -14.46 15.13
N ASN A 48 -5.38 -15.74 15.14
CA ASN A 48 -5.80 -16.42 16.35
C ASN A 48 -4.67 -16.56 17.38
N LYS A 49 -3.42 -16.76 16.91
CA LYS A 49 -2.21 -16.83 17.75
C LYS A 49 -1.92 -15.49 18.44
N TYR A 50 -2.13 -14.36 17.74
CA TYR A 50 -1.75 -13.04 18.22
C TYR A 50 -2.93 -12.17 18.70
N LYS A 51 -4.17 -12.69 18.69
CA LYS A 51 -5.39 -11.92 19.06
C LYS A 51 -5.39 -11.35 20.47
N THR A 52 -4.68 -11.98 21.40
CA THR A 52 -4.61 -11.57 22.82
C THR A 52 -3.44 -10.62 23.10
N GLN A 53 -2.57 -10.38 22.13
CA GLN A 53 -1.43 -9.49 22.27
C GLN A 53 -1.74 -8.13 21.63
N GLN A 54 -1.30 -7.05 22.28
CA GLN A 54 -1.29 -5.73 21.66
C GLN A 54 -0.12 -5.69 20.67
N ILE A 55 -0.40 -5.94 19.40
CA ILE A 55 0.61 -5.95 18.35
C ILE A 55 1.06 -4.52 18.07
N GLY A 56 2.29 -4.16 18.42
CA GLY A 56 2.93 -2.92 17.99
C GLY A 56 3.50 -3.00 16.57
N SER A 57 3.96 -1.88 16.01
CA SER A 57 4.52 -1.84 14.65
C SER A 57 5.78 -2.71 14.48
N GLN A 58 6.61 -2.82 15.53
CA GLN A 58 7.80 -3.68 15.52
C GLN A 58 7.42 -5.17 15.56
N ASP A 59 6.40 -5.52 16.34
CA ASP A 59 5.88 -6.88 16.45
C ASP A 59 5.23 -7.30 15.14
N LEU A 60 4.45 -6.41 14.51
CA LEU A 60 3.85 -6.65 13.19
C LEU A 60 4.89 -7.04 12.16
N ARG A 61 6.04 -6.37 12.14
CA ARG A 61 7.12 -6.68 11.19
C ARG A 61 7.71 -8.07 11.44
N SER A 62 7.86 -8.46 12.70
CA SER A 62 8.36 -9.78 13.09
C SER A 62 7.36 -10.87 12.72
N ILE A 63 6.08 -10.65 13.04
CA ILE A 63 4.97 -11.54 12.70
C ILE A 63 4.84 -11.69 11.19
N ASN A 64 4.93 -10.61 10.41
CA ASN A 64 4.89 -10.67 8.95
C ASN A 64 6.03 -11.53 8.38
N ARG A 65 7.23 -11.46 8.95
CA ARG A 65 8.35 -12.32 8.55
C ARG A 65 8.05 -13.77 8.88
N GLU A 66 7.54 -14.06 10.07
CA GLU A 66 7.15 -15.41 10.49
C GLU A 66 6.08 -16.01 9.56
N ILE A 67 5.06 -15.23 9.21
CA ILE A 67 4.00 -15.62 8.28
C ILE A 67 4.58 -15.97 6.91
N LEU A 68 5.46 -15.12 6.38
CA LEU A 68 6.07 -15.35 5.06
C LEU A 68 6.97 -16.59 5.06
N THR A 69 7.76 -16.80 6.11
CA THR A 69 8.56 -18.02 6.26
C THR A 69 7.66 -19.25 6.30
N PHE A 70 6.59 -19.21 7.09
CA PHE A 70 5.62 -20.31 7.17
C PHE A 70 4.93 -20.58 5.82
N MET A 71 4.51 -19.53 5.09
CA MET A 71 3.92 -19.65 3.75
C MET A 71 4.87 -20.35 2.77
N ILE A 72 6.15 -20.00 2.79
CA ILE A 72 7.17 -20.59 1.92
C ILE A 72 7.42 -22.05 2.28
N GLU A 73 7.58 -22.36 3.57
CA GLU A 73 7.79 -23.73 4.06
C GLU A 73 6.59 -24.62 3.76
N ASN A 74 5.37 -24.13 4.01
CA ASN A 74 4.13 -24.80 3.71
C ASN A 74 4.02 -25.11 2.20
N ALA A 75 4.21 -24.10 1.34
CA ALA A 75 4.19 -24.28 -0.12
C ALA A 75 5.28 -25.24 -0.62
N SER A 76 6.50 -25.13 -0.10
CA SER A 76 7.62 -25.99 -0.48
C SER A 76 7.34 -27.45 -0.14
N SER A 77 6.74 -27.70 1.04
CA SER A 77 6.36 -29.03 1.49
C SER A 77 5.39 -29.71 0.53
N TYR A 78 4.45 -28.98 -0.07
CA TYR A 78 3.56 -29.52 -1.12
C TYR A 78 4.33 -29.85 -2.40
N THR A 79 5.22 -28.97 -2.86
CA THR A 79 5.98 -29.22 -4.11
C THR A 79 6.92 -30.42 -4.01
N SER A 80 7.47 -30.71 -2.83
CA SER A 80 8.30 -31.90 -2.60
C SER A 80 7.50 -33.21 -2.64
N GLN A 81 6.20 -33.16 -2.31
CA GLN A 81 5.32 -34.33 -2.30
C GLN A 81 4.79 -34.70 -3.69
N TYR A 82 4.72 -33.75 -4.62
CA TYR A 82 4.23 -33.94 -5.98
C TYR A 82 5.33 -33.96 -7.05
N SER A 83 6.59 -34.15 -6.65
CA SER A 83 7.69 -34.47 -7.57
C SER A 83 7.63 -35.94 -8.02
N THR A 84 6.48 -36.34 -8.57
CA THR A 84 6.38 -37.48 -9.50
C THR A 84 5.73 -36.91 -10.76
N PRO A 85 6.40 -36.96 -11.93
CA PRO A 85 5.83 -36.44 -13.16
C PRO A 85 4.56 -37.21 -13.53
N PRO A 86 3.47 -36.56 -14.01
CA PRO A 86 2.37 -37.27 -14.63
C PRO A 86 2.88 -37.91 -15.93
N GLU A 87 2.73 -39.22 -16.06
CA GLU A 87 2.96 -39.96 -17.30
C GLU A 87 2.04 -39.42 -18.41
N THR A 88 2.66 -38.82 -19.42
CA THR A 88 2.11 -38.79 -20.78
C THR A 88 3.13 -39.42 -21.72
N SER A 89 2.91 -40.71 -21.96
CA SER A 89 3.15 -41.49 -23.18
C SER A 89 4.20 -41.00 -24.20
N ASN A 90 5.22 -41.86 -24.35
CA ASN A 90 5.99 -42.18 -25.58
C ASN A 90 6.85 -41.09 -26.22
N GLU A 91 8.17 -41.15 -25.99
CA GLU A 91 9.15 -41.63 -26.98
C GLU A 91 10.57 -41.73 -26.38
N ASN A 92 11.16 -42.92 -26.50
CA ASN A 92 12.59 -43.28 -26.40
C ASN A 92 13.45 -42.67 -25.27
N LEU A 93 13.59 -43.44 -24.18
CA LEU A 93 14.68 -43.31 -23.20
C LEU A 93 15.63 -44.49 -23.35
N GLU A 94 16.57 -44.35 -24.28
CA GLU A 94 17.85 -45.05 -24.24
C GLU A 94 18.93 -43.98 -24.31
N ASP A 95 19.43 -43.53 -23.16
CA ASP A 95 20.68 -42.77 -23.12
C ASP A 95 21.42 -43.05 -21.80
N THR A 96 22.21 -44.12 -21.86
CA THR A 96 23.67 -44.01 -21.78
C THR A 96 24.19 -42.80 -21.02
N TYR A 97 24.85 -43.06 -19.89
CA TYR A 97 25.72 -42.12 -19.19
C TYR A 97 26.76 -41.49 -20.14
N LYS A 98 26.41 -40.38 -20.81
CA LYS A 98 27.36 -39.54 -21.53
C LYS A 98 27.96 -38.55 -20.55
N LYS A 99 29.27 -38.70 -20.34
CA LYS A 99 30.13 -37.73 -19.68
C LYS A 99 30.24 -36.52 -20.61
N GLU A 100 29.23 -35.66 -20.58
CA GLU A 100 29.22 -34.45 -21.41
C GLU A 100 30.31 -33.47 -20.93
N SER A 101 30.97 -32.87 -21.92
CA SER A 101 32.12 -32.00 -21.78
C SER A 101 31.71 -30.71 -21.06
N LYS A 102 31.84 -30.68 -19.73
CA LYS A 102 31.64 -29.48 -18.88
C LYS A 102 32.38 -28.23 -19.36
N LYS A 103 33.33 -28.37 -20.29
CA LYS A 103 34.12 -27.28 -20.87
C LYS A 103 33.27 -26.27 -21.63
N ASP A 104 32.23 -26.71 -22.34
CA ASP A 104 31.44 -25.83 -23.20
C ASP A 104 30.48 -24.95 -22.38
N ASP A 105 29.93 -25.49 -21.30
CA ASP A 105 29.13 -24.74 -20.33
C ASP A 105 29.96 -23.64 -19.64
N TYR A 106 31.19 -23.98 -19.21
CA TYR A 106 32.10 -23.00 -18.62
C TYR A 106 32.49 -21.89 -19.62
N MET A 107 32.68 -22.24 -20.89
CA MET A 107 32.99 -21.26 -21.93
C MET A 107 31.81 -20.30 -22.16
N SER A 108 30.59 -20.83 -22.23
CA SER A 108 29.36 -20.03 -22.39
C SER A 108 29.12 -19.08 -21.21
N GLU A 109 29.34 -19.54 -19.98
CA GLU A 109 29.23 -18.69 -18.79
C GLU A 109 30.29 -17.59 -18.77
N PHE A 110 31.52 -17.90 -19.22
CA PHE A 110 32.61 -16.93 -19.29
C PHE A 110 32.30 -15.82 -20.31
N GLU A 111 31.88 -16.18 -21.53
CA GLU A 111 31.52 -15.22 -22.57
C GLU A 111 30.36 -14.32 -22.13
N LYS A 112 29.33 -14.88 -21.49
CA LYS A 112 28.20 -14.10 -20.94
C LYS A 112 28.66 -13.07 -19.92
N ARG A 113 29.58 -13.44 -19.01
CA ARG A 113 30.10 -12.51 -18.00
C ARG A 113 30.92 -11.40 -18.63
N GLN A 114 31.77 -11.72 -19.60
CA GLN A 114 32.55 -10.71 -20.31
C GLN A 114 31.64 -9.69 -21.00
N HIS A 115 30.60 -10.15 -21.70
CA HIS A 115 29.65 -9.28 -22.37
C HIS A 115 28.85 -8.40 -21.39
N ALA A 116 28.54 -8.92 -20.20
CA ALA A 116 27.89 -8.16 -19.14
C ALA A 116 28.79 -7.05 -18.58
N TYR A 117 30.08 -7.33 -18.37
CA TYR A 117 31.06 -6.32 -17.93
C TYR A 117 31.24 -5.20 -18.96
N GLU A 118 31.34 -5.56 -20.23
CA GLU A 118 31.42 -4.59 -21.32
C GLU A 118 30.16 -3.70 -21.34
N ASN A 119 28.98 -4.29 -21.17
CA ASN A 119 27.72 -3.55 -21.17
C ASN A 119 27.54 -2.63 -19.94
N MET A 120 28.00 -3.05 -18.76
CA MET A 120 27.94 -2.20 -17.55
C MET A 120 28.89 -1.02 -17.61
N ASN A 121 30.00 -1.14 -18.35
CA ASN A 121 30.96 -0.06 -18.53
C ASN A 121 30.60 0.89 -19.68
N GLN A 122 29.63 0.55 -20.53
CA GLN A 122 29.09 1.44 -21.55
C GLN A 122 28.23 2.51 -20.87
N LYS A 123 28.80 3.72 -20.71
CA LYS A 123 28.05 4.89 -20.26
C LYS A 123 27.14 5.35 -21.39
N GLU A 124 25.85 5.05 -21.30
CA GLU A 124 24.85 5.65 -22.18
C GLU A 124 24.86 7.17 -21.98
N GLN A 125 24.88 7.93 -23.08
CA GLN A 125 24.72 9.38 -22.99
C GLN A 125 23.35 9.69 -22.40
N PRO A 126 23.25 10.53 -21.35
CA PRO A 126 21.98 10.89 -20.75
C PRO A 126 21.03 11.43 -21.83
N LYS A 127 19.85 10.82 -21.95
CA LYS A 127 18.79 11.34 -22.82
C LYS A 127 18.48 12.77 -22.38
N GLU A 128 18.48 13.70 -23.33
CA GLU A 128 18.11 15.09 -23.07
C GLU A 128 16.73 15.14 -22.42
N VAL A 129 16.68 15.70 -21.21
CA VAL A 129 15.43 15.89 -20.48
C VAL A 129 14.63 16.95 -21.23
N LYS A 130 13.50 16.55 -21.81
CA LYS A 130 12.52 17.50 -22.33
C LYS A 130 11.80 18.12 -21.14
N PHE A 131 12.16 19.36 -20.81
CA PHE A 131 11.49 20.15 -19.75
C PHE A 131 10.12 20.70 -20.17
N SER A 132 9.65 20.37 -21.38
CA SER A 132 8.32 20.72 -21.84
C SER A 132 7.30 19.84 -21.13
N ILE A 133 6.37 20.46 -20.42
CA ILE A 133 5.17 19.82 -19.89
C ILE A 133 4.27 19.53 -21.10
N ASP A 134 4.03 18.25 -21.37
CA ASP A 134 2.96 17.87 -22.30
C ASP A 134 1.64 18.38 -21.72
N LEU A 135 0.96 19.27 -22.44
CA LEU A 135 -0.35 19.77 -22.01
C LEU A 135 -1.32 18.59 -21.97
N ASP A 136 -1.68 18.17 -20.77
CA ASP A 136 -2.72 17.19 -20.53
C ASP A 136 -4.05 17.74 -21.11
N PRO A 137 -4.73 17.02 -22.04
CA PRO A 137 -6.01 17.44 -22.57
C PRO A 137 -7.11 17.58 -21.49
N ASN A 138 -6.87 17.08 -20.28
CA ASN A 138 -7.77 17.16 -19.15
C ASN A 138 -7.46 18.33 -18.18
N ASN A 139 -6.47 19.18 -18.50
CA ASN A 139 -6.19 20.40 -17.76
C ASN A 139 -7.18 21.50 -18.20
N GLU A 140 -8.40 21.44 -17.68
CA GLU A 140 -9.36 22.53 -17.83
C GLU A 140 -8.75 23.83 -17.28
N SER A 141 -8.71 24.88 -18.10
CA SER A 141 -8.28 26.22 -17.67
C SER A 141 -8.96 26.59 -16.35
N MET A 142 -8.20 27.10 -15.39
CA MET A 142 -8.67 27.43 -14.02
C MET A 142 -9.98 28.24 -14.03
N GLU A 143 -10.17 29.08 -15.04
CA GLU A 143 -11.38 29.87 -15.26
C GLU A 143 -12.64 29.01 -15.52
N ASN A 144 -12.51 27.91 -16.26
CA ASN A 144 -13.59 26.94 -16.49
C ASN A 144 -13.98 26.23 -15.19
N LEU A 145 -12.98 25.87 -14.37
CA LEU A 145 -13.20 25.23 -13.07
C LEU A 145 -13.98 26.16 -12.11
N ILE A 146 -13.59 27.44 -12.07
CA ILE A 146 -14.27 28.47 -11.26
C ILE A 146 -15.71 28.65 -11.72
N LYS A 147 -15.94 28.71 -13.04
CA LYS A 147 -17.27 28.88 -13.63
C LYS A 147 -18.19 27.70 -13.29
N LYS A 148 -17.68 26.46 -13.42
CA LYS A 148 -18.41 25.24 -13.05
C LYS A 148 -18.82 25.25 -11.58
N GLN A 149 -17.91 25.62 -10.68
CA GLN A 149 -18.21 25.70 -9.25
C GLN A 149 -19.27 26.78 -8.92
N GLN A 150 -19.28 27.91 -9.65
CA GLN A 150 -20.32 28.93 -9.49
C GLN A 150 -21.69 28.44 -9.94
N GLU A 151 -21.75 27.67 -11.03
CA GLU A 151 -22.97 27.11 -11.57
C GLU A 151 -23.58 26.05 -10.63
N GLU A 152 -22.76 25.13 -10.12
CA GLU A 152 -23.17 24.13 -9.12
C GLU A 152 -23.77 24.80 -7.87
N ARG A 153 -23.11 25.84 -7.34
CA ARG A 153 -23.65 26.61 -6.20
C ARG A 153 -24.99 27.29 -6.52
N ASN A 154 -25.17 27.81 -7.73
CA ASN A 154 -26.43 28.44 -8.13
C ASN A 154 -27.56 27.41 -8.26
N ILE A 155 -27.27 26.20 -8.74
CA ILE A 155 -28.24 25.10 -8.82
C ILE A 155 -28.68 24.67 -7.41
N ASP A 156 -27.73 24.48 -6.49
CA ASP A 156 -28.03 24.10 -5.11
C ASP A 156 -28.91 25.14 -4.40
N LEU A 157 -28.65 26.43 -4.63
CA LEU A 157 -29.49 27.52 -4.10
C LEU A 157 -30.92 27.50 -4.64
N GLN A 158 -31.13 27.07 -5.89
CA GLN A 158 -32.47 26.95 -6.48
C GLN A 158 -33.21 25.67 -6.03
N MET A 159 -32.48 24.58 -5.77
CA MET A 159 -33.05 23.31 -5.29
C MET A 159 -33.71 23.44 -3.92
N PHE A 160 -33.25 24.38 -3.09
CA PHE A 160 -33.82 24.65 -1.77
C PHE A 160 -34.38 26.07 -1.68
N PRO A 161 -35.58 26.36 -2.23
CA PRO A 161 -36.25 27.61 -1.91
C PRO A 161 -36.41 27.66 -0.39
N THR A 162 -35.89 28.71 0.25
CA THR A 162 -36.00 28.93 1.70
C THR A 162 -37.47 29.22 2.04
N SER A 163 -38.27 28.16 2.04
CA SER A 163 -39.62 28.14 2.53
C SER A 163 -39.53 28.18 4.06
N ARG A 164 -39.65 29.38 4.63
CA ARG A 164 -39.90 29.56 6.07
C ARG A 164 -41.22 28.84 6.40
N ASN A 165 -41.15 27.57 6.79
CA ASN A 165 -42.30 26.82 7.24
C ASN A 165 -41.97 25.99 8.49
N THR A 166 -42.64 26.39 9.56
CA THR A 166 -42.59 25.99 10.98
C THR A 166 -42.97 24.53 11.27
N LYS A 167 -42.76 23.59 10.35
CA LYS A 167 -43.24 22.20 10.48
C LYS A 167 -42.24 21.22 11.12
N LYS A 168 -41.02 21.65 11.46
CA LYS A 168 -39.98 20.77 12.06
C LYS A 168 -40.19 20.46 13.55
N LEU A 169 -41.20 21.04 14.21
CA LEU A 169 -41.48 20.75 15.63
C LEU A 169 -42.42 19.54 15.89
N LYS A 170 -43.05 18.95 14.86
CA LYS A 170 -44.03 17.85 15.07
C LYS A 170 -43.49 16.43 14.90
N LEU A 171 -42.24 16.25 14.45
CA LEU A 171 -41.67 14.90 14.25
C LEU A 171 -40.81 14.42 15.44
N LEU A 172 -40.46 15.30 16.37
CA LEU A 172 -39.66 14.97 17.57
C LEU A 172 -40.50 14.52 18.77
N SER A 173 -41.84 14.62 18.72
CA SER A 173 -42.71 14.29 19.86
C SER A 173 -43.19 12.84 19.92
N GLU A 174 -42.78 11.97 18.99
CA GLU A 174 -43.26 10.57 18.92
C GLU A 174 -42.22 9.50 19.22
N ILE A 175 -41.00 9.85 19.62
CA ILE A 175 -40.03 8.89 20.12
C ILE A 175 -40.13 8.84 21.65
N LYS A 176 -40.81 7.82 22.20
CA LYS A 176 -40.70 7.48 23.62
C LYS A 176 -39.32 6.85 23.86
N ILE A 177 -38.36 7.67 24.26
CA ILE A 177 -37.05 7.22 24.74
C ILE A 177 -37.14 7.08 26.26
N ASP A 178 -36.73 5.94 26.80
CA ASP A 178 -36.68 5.70 28.25
C ASP A 178 -35.57 6.57 28.88
N ALA A 179 -35.81 7.12 30.06
CA ALA A 179 -34.99 8.20 30.65
C ALA A 179 -33.52 7.80 30.94
N LYS A 180 -33.21 6.51 30.87
CA LYS A 180 -31.83 5.98 31.03
C LYS A 180 -30.96 6.15 29.79
N ASP A 181 -31.54 6.15 28.59
CA ASP A 181 -30.77 6.23 27.33
C ASP A 181 -30.35 7.67 26.99
N VAL A 182 -31.06 8.66 27.53
CA VAL A 182 -30.75 10.10 27.32
C VAL A 182 -29.49 10.52 28.07
N VAL A 183 -29.26 10.00 29.28
CA VAL A 183 -28.09 10.34 30.12
C VAL A 183 -26.79 9.80 29.52
N VAL A 184 -26.84 8.64 28.86
CA VAL A 184 -25.66 8.01 28.23
C VAL A 184 -25.25 8.75 26.95
N LEU A 185 -26.22 9.29 26.21
CA LEU A 185 -25.96 10.01 24.96
C LEU A 185 -25.28 11.37 25.19
N ASP A 186 -25.65 12.07 26.27
CA ASP A 186 -25.07 13.39 26.62
C ASP A 186 -23.59 13.26 27.02
N SER A 187 -23.25 12.26 27.84
CA SER A 187 -21.84 12.02 28.21
C SER A 187 -20.97 11.60 27.01
N LEU A 188 -21.54 10.84 26.06
CA LEU A 188 -20.86 10.44 24.82
C LEU A 188 -20.63 11.62 23.86
N LEU A 189 -21.55 12.59 23.86
CA LEU A 189 -21.42 13.81 23.06
C LEU A 189 -20.34 14.74 23.65
N ASP A 190 -20.27 14.86 24.97
CA ASP A 190 -19.23 15.63 25.65
C ASP A 190 -17.84 15.03 25.44
N ASP A 191 -17.67 13.71 25.57
CA ASP A 191 -16.40 13.03 25.30
C ASP A 191 -15.93 13.20 23.85
N ARG A 192 -16.86 13.12 22.88
CA ARG A 192 -16.54 13.38 21.47
C ARG A 192 -16.17 14.84 21.22
N LYS A 193 -16.84 15.78 21.89
CA LYS A 193 -16.54 17.21 21.76
C LYS A 193 -15.14 17.54 22.27
N ILE A 194 -14.75 16.98 23.42
CA ILE A 194 -13.41 17.13 23.98
C ILE A 194 -12.35 16.53 23.04
N GLN A 195 -12.62 15.37 22.42
CA GLN A 195 -11.71 14.79 21.42
C GLN A 195 -11.53 15.68 20.18
N ILE A 196 -12.62 16.28 19.68
CA ILE A 196 -12.58 17.18 18.53
C ILE A 196 -11.77 18.45 18.85
N GLU A 197 -11.97 19.01 20.04
CA GLU A 197 -11.27 20.23 20.47
C GLU A 197 -9.77 19.99 20.67
N ASN A 198 -9.39 18.85 21.26
CA ASN A 198 -7.99 18.43 21.35
C ASN A 198 -7.35 18.21 19.97
N LEU A 199 -8.09 17.62 19.01
CA LEU A 199 -7.61 17.43 17.65
C LEU A 199 -7.37 18.78 16.94
N PHE A 200 -8.23 19.76 17.18
CA PHE A 200 -8.10 21.11 16.62
C PHE A 200 -6.86 21.81 17.18
N MET A 201 -6.62 21.75 18.49
CA MET A 201 -5.41 22.32 19.10
C MET A 201 -4.13 21.67 18.56
N GLN A 202 -4.10 20.33 18.39
CA GLN A 202 -2.96 19.64 17.78
C GLN A 202 -2.71 20.08 16.33
N GLN A 203 -3.78 20.34 15.57
CA GLN A 203 -3.66 20.81 14.20
C GLN A 203 -3.08 22.23 14.13
N GLU A 204 -3.51 23.13 15.01
CA GLU A 204 -2.93 24.48 15.11
C GLU A 204 -1.45 24.45 15.50
N GLU A 205 -1.06 23.59 16.44
CA GLU A 205 0.32 23.40 16.85
C GLU A 205 1.19 22.89 15.68
N LEU A 206 0.71 21.91 14.92
CA LEU A 206 1.38 21.42 13.71
C LEU A 206 1.53 22.49 12.63
N ILE A 207 0.52 23.35 12.45
CA ILE A 207 0.59 24.48 11.51
C ILE A 207 1.69 25.45 11.94
N SER A 208 1.78 25.75 13.25
CA SER A 208 2.83 26.60 13.82
C SER A 208 4.23 26.01 13.59
N TYR A 209 4.43 24.72 13.87
CA TYR A 209 5.71 24.06 13.60
C TYR A 209 6.09 24.06 12.12
N LYS A 210 5.11 23.84 11.23
CA LYS A 210 5.35 23.90 9.77
C LYS A 210 5.80 25.28 9.32
N GLN A 211 5.21 26.34 9.85
CA GLN A 211 5.62 27.72 9.57
C GLN A 211 7.03 27.98 10.09
N HIS A 212 7.36 27.53 11.30
CA HIS A 212 8.69 27.70 11.88
C HIS A 212 9.77 26.96 11.07
N ILE A 213 9.52 25.71 10.67
CA ILE A 213 10.42 24.95 9.80
C ILE A 213 10.61 25.67 8.46
N SER A 214 9.54 26.21 7.88
CA SER A 214 9.63 26.98 6.64
C SER A 214 10.52 28.21 6.78
N TYR A 215 10.47 28.89 7.92
CA TYR A 215 11.34 30.04 8.22
C TYR A 215 12.81 29.60 8.36
N LEU A 216 13.09 28.54 9.13
CA LEU A 216 14.44 28.02 9.30
C LEU A 216 15.06 27.54 7.98
N LEU A 217 14.27 26.87 7.12
CA LEU A 217 14.74 26.46 5.79
C LEU A 217 15.15 27.65 4.92
N LYS A 218 14.41 28.76 5.04
CA LYS A 218 14.75 30.00 4.34
C LYS A 218 16.06 30.60 4.86
N GLU A 219 16.25 30.67 6.18
CA GLU A 219 17.51 31.13 6.78
C GLU A 219 18.71 30.28 6.34
N VAL A 220 18.55 28.95 6.31
CA VAL A 220 19.61 28.04 5.85
C VAL A 220 19.95 28.31 4.38
N GLU A 221 18.96 28.53 3.53
CA GLU A 221 19.19 28.84 2.12
C GLU A 221 19.88 30.20 1.92
N ASP A 222 19.51 31.20 2.73
CA ASP A 222 20.15 32.52 2.71
C ASP A 222 21.60 32.46 3.21
N ILE A 223 21.88 31.70 4.27
CA ILE A 223 23.25 31.43 4.75
C ILE A 223 24.07 30.71 3.66
N LYS A 224 23.48 29.71 3.02
CA LYS A 224 24.13 28.97 1.93
C LYS A 224 24.50 29.87 0.75
N LYS A 225 23.62 30.80 0.38
CA LYS A 225 23.92 31.83 -0.64
C LYS A 225 25.06 32.75 -0.21
N ILE A 226 25.07 33.21 1.04
CA ILE A 226 26.14 34.07 1.57
C ILE A 226 27.48 33.33 1.56
N LEU A 227 27.52 32.06 1.95
CA LEU A 227 28.73 31.24 1.93
C LEU A 227 29.23 30.99 0.51
N LYS A 228 28.32 30.73 -0.45
CA LYS A 228 28.68 30.55 -1.85
C LYS A 228 29.33 31.82 -2.43
N ASN A 229 28.78 32.98 -2.12
CA ASN A 229 29.30 34.27 -2.59
C ASN A 229 30.60 34.71 -1.90
N LYS A 230 30.98 34.10 -0.77
CA LYS A 230 32.27 34.34 -0.09
C LYS A 230 33.38 33.37 -0.52
N SER A 231 33.03 32.33 -1.29
CA SER A 231 33.98 31.31 -1.76
C SER A 231 34.43 31.54 -3.22
N GLU A 232 33.92 32.59 -3.87
CA GLU A 232 34.38 33.16 -5.14
C GLU A 232 35.19 34.43 -4.87
#